data_AF-A0A6J4MQB1-F1
#
_entry.id   AF-A0A6J4MQB1-F1
#
_cell.length_a   1.000
_cell.length_b   1.000
_cell.length_c   1.000
_cell.angle_alpha   90.00
_cell.angle_beta   90.00
_cell.angle_gamma   90.00
#
_symmetry.space_group_name_H-M   'P 1'
#
loop_
_entity.id
_entity.type
_entity.pdbx_description
1 polymer ?
#
loop_
_entity_poly.entity_id
_entity_poly.type
_entity_poly.pdbx_seq_one_letter_code
_entity_poly.pdbx_strand_id
1 'polypeptide(L)'
;MSQLEDVLKAWLPAQRWYGGKGKAVTAVRVEHEERLSGGEDVRHTLLHVTDQDGQTELYQVLLGHRSGEVEERLKRAVVGEVDGRVLYDAVHDPEAVGFLLSLLAEDRKLSRLAFTSTAQLDAGLPPRVMGAEQSNTSVVYGEDYILKLFRRIQPGLNPDLEITRALAEGGSPYVAAPLGWVEGQVGGEATTLALLQAFQHNSTEGWAMATASVRDLFAEADLHADEVG
;
A
#
# COMPACT_ATOMS: atom_id res chain seq x y z
N MET A 1 -21.93 -16.80 -1.28
CA MET A 1 -20.70 -16.08 -0.90
C MET A 1 -19.69 -17.15 -0.52
N SER A 2 -18.44 -16.98 -0.94
CA SER A 2 -17.37 -17.90 -0.55
C SER A 2 -16.95 -17.65 0.90
N GLN A 3 -16.33 -18.64 1.55
CA GLN A 3 -15.79 -18.47 2.91
C GLN A 3 -14.78 -17.30 2.98
N LEU A 4 -14.01 -17.09 1.91
CA LEU A 4 -13.10 -15.95 1.77
C LEU A 4 -13.83 -14.60 1.83
N GLU A 5 -14.93 -14.45 1.08
CA GLU A 5 -15.72 -13.21 1.07
C GLU A 5 -16.32 -12.90 2.44
N ASP A 6 -16.79 -13.92 3.17
CA ASP A 6 -17.36 -13.76 4.51
C ASP A 6 -16.29 -13.32 5.54
N VAL A 7 -15.10 -13.93 5.46
CA VAL A 7 -13.95 -13.56 6.31
C VAL A 7 -13.50 -12.12 6.03
N LEU A 8 -13.36 -11.74 4.76
CA LEU A 8 -12.98 -10.38 4.37
C LEU A 8 -14.03 -9.35 4.79
N LYS A 9 -15.33 -9.67 4.66
CA LYS A 9 -16.44 -8.82 5.09
C LYS A 9 -16.36 -8.46 6.58
N ALA A 10 -15.94 -9.41 7.42
CA ALA A 10 -15.76 -9.18 8.85
C ALA A 10 -14.48 -8.38 9.17
N TRP A 11 -13.41 -8.61 8.40
CA TRP A 11 -12.09 -8.02 8.66
C TRP A 11 -11.93 -6.58 8.14
N LEU A 12 -12.49 -6.25 6.97
CA LEU A 12 -12.32 -4.95 6.30
C LEU A 12 -12.73 -3.74 7.17
N PRO A 13 -13.86 -3.73 7.89
CA PRO A 13 -14.28 -2.58 8.69
C PRO A 13 -13.30 -2.21 9.81
N ALA A 14 -12.47 -3.15 10.27
CA ALA A 14 -11.48 -2.91 11.31
C ALA A 14 -10.21 -2.23 10.79
N GLN A 15 -10.04 -2.11 9.47
CA GLN A 15 -8.84 -1.57 8.87
C GLN A 15 -8.87 -0.04 8.85
N ARG A 16 -7.78 0.60 9.28
CA ARG A 16 -7.67 2.07 9.31
C ARG A 16 -7.82 2.71 7.93
N TRP A 17 -7.39 2.00 6.88
CA TRP A 17 -7.44 2.43 5.48
C TRP A 17 -8.79 2.18 4.82
N TYR A 18 -9.73 1.48 5.48
CA TYR A 18 -11.07 1.30 4.96
C TYR A 18 -11.82 2.64 4.93
N GLY A 19 -12.31 3.03 3.75
CA GLY A 19 -12.90 4.34 3.52
C GLY A 19 -14.33 4.51 4.03
N GLY A 20 -15.06 3.42 4.27
CA GLY A 20 -16.47 3.41 4.68
C GLY A 20 -16.70 3.76 6.15
N LYS A 21 -15.94 4.70 6.73
CA LYS A 21 -15.94 5.03 8.18
C LYS A 21 -17.37 5.14 8.73
N GLY A 22 -17.72 4.23 9.65
CA GLY A 22 -19.02 4.18 10.33
C GLY A 22 -20.13 3.41 9.61
N LYS A 23 -19.86 2.86 8.41
CA LYS A 23 -20.81 2.06 7.64
C LYS A 23 -20.48 0.57 7.73
N ALA A 24 -21.51 -0.26 7.87
CA ALA A 24 -21.34 -1.70 7.80
C ALA A 24 -21.06 -2.15 6.36
N VAL A 25 -20.16 -3.11 6.19
CA VAL A 25 -19.98 -3.83 4.93
C VAL A 25 -21.11 -4.84 4.79
N THR A 26 -21.87 -4.77 3.70
CA THR A 26 -23.00 -5.67 3.43
C THR A 26 -22.62 -6.82 2.49
N ALA A 27 -21.69 -6.59 1.57
CA ALA A 27 -21.17 -7.62 0.68
C ALA A 27 -19.69 -7.38 0.34
N VAL A 28 -18.97 -8.48 0.15
CA VAL A 28 -17.65 -8.49 -0.48
C VAL A 28 -17.73 -9.46 -1.65
N ARG A 29 -17.22 -9.06 -2.80
CA ARG A 29 -17.09 -9.92 -3.98
C ARG A 29 -15.66 -9.87 -4.49
N VAL A 30 -15.02 -11.03 -4.57
CA VAL A 30 -13.70 -11.12 -5.20
C VAL A 30 -13.87 -10.92 -6.71
N GLU A 31 -13.16 -9.94 -7.27
CA GLU A 31 -13.11 -9.74 -8.72
C GLU A 31 -12.11 -10.70 -9.35
N HIS A 32 -10.91 -10.76 -8.80
CA HIS A 32 -9.90 -11.73 -9.19
C HIS A 32 -8.84 -11.90 -8.09
N GLU A 33 -8.11 -13.00 -8.20
CA GLU A 33 -6.87 -13.25 -7.48
C GLU A 33 -5.77 -13.54 -8.49
N GLU A 34 -4.58 -13.02 -8.22
CA GLU A 34 -3.37 -13.39 -8.94
C GLU A 34 -2.27 -13.74 -7.95
N ARG A 35 -1.70 -14.93 -8.08
CA ARG A 35 -0.61 -15.39 -7.23
C ARG A 35 0.66 -14.61 -7.58
N LEU A 36 1.28 -14.02 -6.55
CA LEU A 36 2.47 -13.19 -6.68
C LEU A 36 3.77 -13.96 -6.48
N SER A 37 3.78 -15.24 -6.09
CA SER A 37 4.91 -15.82 -5.37
C SER A 37 6.08 -16.40 -6.19
N GLY A 38 7.27 -16.39 -5.56
CA GLY A 38 8.34 -17.41 -5.70
C GLY A 38 8.47 -18.36 -4.48
N GLY A 39 7.65 -18.21 -3.43
CA GLY A 39 7.63 -18.97 -2.17
C GLY A 39 6.21 -19.29 -1.66
N GLU A 40 5.83 -18.82 -0.46
CA GLU A 40 4.48 -18.99 0.13
C GLU A 40 3.35 -18.52 -0.81
N ASP A 41 2.13 -19.06 -0.63
CA ASP A 41 0.95 -18.73 -1.43
C ASP A 41 0.42 -17.33 -1.09
N VAL A 42 1.10 -16.31 -1.63
CA VAL A 42 0.70 -14.90 -1.57
C VAL A 42 -0.03 -14.53 -2.84
N ARG A 43 -1.19 -13.90 -2.68
CA ARG A 43 -2.07 -13.49 -3.78
C ARG A 43 -2.36 -12.01 -3.69
N HIS A 44 -2.26 -11.32 -4.81
CA HIS A 44 -2.92 -10.04 -5.00
C HIS A 44 -4.40 -10.31 -5.25
N THR A 45 -5.25 -9.75 -4.40
CA THR A 45 -6.70 -9.95 -4.46
C THR A 45 -7.36 -8.60 -4.66
N LEU A 46 -8.16 -8.50 -5.72
CA LEU A 46 -8.98 -7.33 -6.01
C LEU A 46 -10.44 -7.64 -5.64
N LEU A 47 -11.08 -6.76 -4.88
CA LEU A 47 -12.39 -7.00 -4.29
C LEU A 47 -13.31 -5.78 -4.39
N HIS A 48 -14.57 -6.05 -4.74
CA HIS A 48 -15.66 -5.08 -4.59
C HIS A 48 -16.24 -5.18 -3.19
N VAL A 49 -16.40 -4.05 -2.54
CA VAL A 49 -16.96 -3.93 -1.19
C VAL A 49 -18.21 -3.05 -1.28
N THR A 50 -19.35 -3.61 -0.92
CA THR A 50 -20.63 -2.89 -0.87
C THR A 50 -20.94 -2.51 0.57
N ASP A 51 -21.23 -1.23 0.80
CA ASP A 51 -21.64 -0.73 2.12
C ASP A 51 -23.16 -0.85 2.35
N GLN A 52 -23.62 -0.44 3.53
CA GLN A 52 -25.04 -0.46 3.91
C GLN A 52 -25.92 0.51 3.11
N ASP A 53 -25.33 1.50 2.44
CA ASP A 53 -26.04 2.45 1.58
C ASP A 53 -26.10 1.94 0.12
N GLY A 54 -25.54 0.75 -0.14
CA GLY A 54 -25.45 0.15 -1.47
C GLY A 54 -24.32 0.70 -2.33
N GLN A 55 -23.44 1.55 -1.80
CA GLN A 55 -22.27 2.04 -2.54
C GLN A 55 -21.23 0.92 -2.64
N THR A 56 -20.71 0.73 -3.85
CA THR A 56 -19.68 -0.28 -4.11
C THR A 56 -18.37 0.38 -4.46
N GLU A 57 -17.33 0.02 -3.72
CA GLU A 57 -15.97 0.52 -3.89
C GLU A 57 -15.01 -0.65 -4.16
N LEU A 58 -13.91 -0.37 -4.83
CA LEU A 58 -12.90 -1.36 -5.18
C LEU A 58 -11.70 -1.25 -4.24
N TYR A 59 -11.22 -2.39 -3.76
CA TYR A 59 -10.06 -2.48 -2.89
C TYR A 59 -9.10 -3.55 -3.39
N GLN A 60 -7.80 -3.37 -3.12
CA GLN A 60 -6.82 -4.45 -3.22
C GLN A 60 -6.30 -4.85 -1.83
N VAL A 61 -6.01 -6.13 -1.68
CA VAL A 61 -5.36 -6.70 -0.50
C VAL A 61 -4.36 -7.75 -0.95
N LEU A 62 -3.20 -7.79 -0.32
CA LEU A 62 -2.27 -8.90 -0.46
C LEU A 62 -2.62 -9.96 0.60
N LEU A 63 -3.05 -11.12 0.14
CA LEU A 63 -3.48 -12.21 1.01
C LEU A 63 -2.46 -13.35 0.98
N GLY A 64 -1.89 -13.64 2.15
CA GLY A 64 -1.07 -14.82 2.35
C GLY A 64 -1.91 -15.97 2.88
N HIS A 65 -1.70 -17.16 2.33
CA HIS A 65 -2.35 -18.39 2.78
C HIS A 65 -1.31 -19.35 3.37
N ARG A 66 -1.43 -19.66 4.65
CA ARG A 66 -0.50 -20.58 5.35
C ARG A 66 -1.22 -21.77 5.96
N SER A 67 -0.61 -22.93 5.88
CA SER A 67 -1.06 -24.12 6.61
C SER A 67 -0.37 -24.18 7.97
N GLY A 68 -1.12 -24.46 9.04
CA GLY A 68 -0.57 -24.56 10.40
C GLY A 68 -0.46 -23.22 11.13
N GLU A 69 0.41 -23.18 12.14
CA GLU A 69 0.58 -21.97 12.96
C GLU A 69 1.29 -20.86 12.18
N VAL A 70 0.80 -19.64 12.37
CA VAL A 70 1.43 -18.43 11.85
C VAL A 70 2.44 -17.91 12.87
N GLU A 71 3.58 -17.44 12.38
CA GLU A 71 4.62 -16.80 13.19
C GLU A 71 4.06 -15.67 14.07
N GLU A 72 4.61 -15.51 15.28
CA GLU A 72 4.13 -14.53 16.27
C GLU A 72 4.00 -13.12 15.69
N ARG A 73 4.95 -12.70 14.85
CA ARG A 73 4.96 -11.38 14.20
C ARG A 73 3.74 -11.12 13.31
N LEU A 74 3.17 -12.16 12.71
CA LEU A 74 2.06 -12.10 11.77
C LEU A 74 0.70 -12.33 12.44
N LYS A 75 0.66 -12.72 13.72
CA LYS A 75 -0.61 -12.94 14.45
C LYS A 75 -1.53 -11.72 14.42
N ARG A 76 -0.97 -10.50 14.43
CA ARG A 76 -1.73 -9.25 14.34
C ARG A 76 -2.23 -8.93 12.93
N ALA A 77 -1.69 -9.60 11.90
CA ALA A 77 -2.09 -9.47 10.51
C ALA A 77 -3.08 -10.56 10.07
N VAL A 78 -3.46 -11.48 10.96
CA VAL A 78 -4.42 -12.54 10.65
C VAL A 78 -5.77 -11.92 10.29
N VAL A 79 -6.26 -12.31 9.12
CA VAL A 79 -7.57 -11.94 8.58
C VAL A 79 -8.62 -12.94 9.05
N GLY A 80 -8.29 -14.23 9.04
CA GLY A 80 -9.17 -15.32 9.46
C GLY A 80 -8.68 -16.67 8.97
N GLU A 81 -9.61 -17.61 8.75
CA GLU A 81 -9.32 -18.94 8.25
C GLU A 81 -10.24 -19.28 7.07
N VAL A 82 -9.66 -19.82 6.00
CA VAL A 82 -10.36 -20.25 4.77
C VAL A 82 -9.87 -21.63 4.40
N ASP A 83 -10.78 -22.59 4.23
CA ASP A 83 -10.46 -23.97 3.84
C ASP A 83 -9.36 -24.63 4.72
N GLY A 84 -9.36 -24.37 6.03
CA GLY A 84 -8.37 -24.93 6.97
C GLY A 84 -6.98 -24.29 6.90
N ARG A 85 -6.83 -23.17 6.17
CA ARG A 85 -5.59 -22.39 6.07
C ARG A 85 -5.79 -21.02 6.70
N VAL A 86 -4.77 -20.56 7.43
CA VAL A 86 -4.78 -19.21 7.99
C VAL A 86 -4.57 -18.21 6.86
N LEU A 87 -5.45 -17.22 6.82
CA LEU A 87 -5.42 -16.09 5.91
C LEU A 87 -4.86 -14.88 6.66
N TYR A 88 -3.89 -14.18 6.09
CA TYR A 88 -3.29 -12.99 6.70
C TYR A 88 -3.01 -11.90 5.65
N ASP A 89 -2.94 -10.64 6.10
CA ASP A 89 -2.53 -9.51 5.26
C ASP A 89 -1.01 -9.57 5.04
N ALA A 90 -0.63 -10.01 3.85
CA ALA A 90 0.75 -10.29 3.47
C ALA A 90 1.60 -9.03 3.35
N VAL A 91 1.01 -7.83 3.40
CA VAL A 91 1.82 -6.60 3.49
C VAL A 91 2.72 -6.60 4.73
N HIS A 92 2.28 -7.28 5.80
CA HIS A 92 3.01 -7.38 7.07
C HIS A 92 4.07 -8.49 7.08
N ASP A 93 4.25 -9.19 5.96
CA ASP A 93 5.20 -10.28 5.82
C ASP A 93 6.42 -9.83 4.99
N PRO A 94 7.60 -9.63 5.61
CA PRO A 94 8.80 -9.17 4.93
C PRO A 94 9.21 -10.01 3.73
N GLU A 95 8.96 -11.33 3.76
CA GLU A 95 9.25 -12.19 2.60
C GLU A 95 8.34 -11.86 1.42
N ALA A 96 7.04 -11.66 1.68
CA ALA A 96 6.05 -11.34 0.66
C ALA A 96 6.32 -9.97 0.03
N VAL A 97 6.55 -8.93 0.85
CA VAL A 97 6.82 -7.58 0.33
C VAL A 97 8.23 -7.46 -0.26
N GLY A 98 9.23 -8.20 0.23
CA GLY A 98 10.54 -8.31 -0.41
C GLY A 98 10.44 -8.93 -1.81
N PHE A 99 9.60 -9.96 -1.97
CA PHE A 99 9.34 -10.56 -3.28
C PHE A 99 8.65 -9.57 -4.24
N LEU A 100 7.78 -8.71 -3.73
CA LEU A 100 7.14 -7.66 -4.53
C LEU A 100 8.16 -6.69 -5.14
N LEU A 101 9.21 -6.32 -4.39
CA LEU A 101 10.32 -5.51 -4.92
C LEU A 101 11.11 -6.28 -5.99
N SER A 102 11.31 -7.59 -5.82
CA SER A 102 11.98 -8.42 -6.84
C SER A 102 11.18 -8.44 -8.15
N LEU A 103 9.85 -8.53 -8.09
CA LEU A 103 8.99 -8.44 -9.28
C LEU A 103 9.11 -7.09 -10.00
N LEU A 104 9.23 -5.99 -9.25
CA LEU A 104 9.50 -4.64 -9.80
C LEU A 104 10.88 -4.58 -10.45
N ALA A 105 11.92 -5.08 -9.79
CA ALA A 105 13.30 -5.06 -10.28
C ALA A 105 13.50 -5.89 -11.56
N GLU A 106 12.65 -6.90 -11.77
CA GLU A 106 12.67 -7.79 -12.94
C GLU A 106 11.67 -7.38 -14.05
N ASP A 107 10.99 -6.24 -13.95
CA ASP A 107 9.94 -5.79 -14.88
C ASP A 107 8.92 -6.89 -15.23
N ARG A 108 8.51 -7.66 -14.22
CA ARG A 108 7.74 -8.88 -14.46
C ARG A 108 6.36 -8.59 -15.03
N LYS A 109 5.92 -9.48 -15.91
CA LYS A 109 4.54 -9.53 -16.38
C LYS A 109 3.90 -10.84 -15.96
N LEU A 110 2.84 -10.73 -15.18
CA LEU A 110 1.96 -11.84 -14.82
C LEU A 110 0.72 -11.80 -15.72
N SER A 111 -0.28 -12.64 -15.43
CA SER A 111 -1.51 -12.71 -16.21
C SER A 111 -2.35 -11.44 -16.10
N ARG A 112 -2.40 -10.79 -14.93
CA ARG A 112 -3.24 -9.61 -14.67
C ARG A 112 -2.44 -8.41 -14.20
N LEU A 113 -1.22 -8.63 -13.72
CA LEU A 113 -0.33 -7.60 -13.21
C LEU A 113 0.88 -7.38 -14.12
N ALA A 114 1.26 -6.12 -14.28
CA ALA A 114 2.50 -5.70 -14.91
C ALA A 114 3.30 -4.85 -13.93
N PHE A 115 4.56 -5.20 -13.78
CA PHE A 115 5.53 -4.52 -12.94
C PHE A 115 6.48 -3.75 -13.87
N THR A 116 6.65 -2.46 -13.61
CA THR A 116 7.53 -1.61 -14.41
C THR A 116 8.49 -0.87 -13.49
N SER A 117 9.76 -0.85 -13.87
CA SER A 117 10.82 -0.05 -13.29
C SER A 117 11.31 0.99 -14.30
N THR A 118 11.78 2.13 -13.80
CA THR A 118 12.38 3.19 -14.62
C THR A 118 13.90 3.29 -14.42
N ALA A 119 14.43 2.50 -13.48
CA ALA A 119 15.83 2.43 -13.12
C ALA A 119 16.16 1.02 -12.61
N GLN A 120 17.45 0.68 -12.55
CA GLN A 120 17.90 -0.55 -11.92
C GLN A 120 17.66 -0.48 -10.40
N LEU A 121 16.88 -1.42 -9.87
CA LEU A 121 16.51 -1.48 -8.45
C LEU A 121 17.36 -2.52 -7.71
N ASP A 122 17.77 -2.21 -6.48
CA ASP A 122 18.31 -3.21 -5.55
C ASP A 122 17.17 -3.94 -4.82
N ALA A 123 16.88 -5.17 -5.25
CA ALA A 123 15.84 -6.01 -4.65
C ALA A 123 16.25 -6.67 -3.32
N GLY A 124 17.52 -6.55 -2.90
CA GLY A 124 18.03 -7.14 -1.65
C GLY A 124 17.73 -6.33 -0.39
N LEU A 125 17.08 -5.16 -0.53
CA LEU A 125 16.84 -4.25 0.57
C LEU A 125 15.77 -4.76 1.54
N PRO A 126 16.00 -4.67 2.87
CA PRO A 126 15.07 -5.17 3.86
C PRO A 126 13.79 -4.32 3.90
N PRO A 127 12.60 -4.92 3.84
CA PRO A 127 11.33 -4.19 3.85
C PRO A 127 10.84 -3.87 5.26
N ARG A 128 10.14 -2.74 5.40
CA ARG A 128 9.48 -2.30 6.63
C ARG A 128 8.18 -1.56 6.32
N VAL A 129 7.07 -2.07 6.84
CA VAL A 129 5.75 -1.41 6.71
C VAL A 129 5.68 -0.16 7.58
N MET A 130 5.15 0.92 7.01
CA MET A 130 4.89 2.18 7.69
C MET A 130 3.46 2.20 8.26
N GLY A 131 3.32 2.47 9.57
CA GLY A 131 2.04 2.40 10.28
C GLY A 131 1.19 3.69 10.27
N ALA A 132 1.58 4.72 9.51
CA ALA A 132 1.09 6.10 9.70
C ALA A 132 0.01 6.57 8.70
N GLU A 133 -0.25 5.86 7.61
CA GLU A 133 -1.07 6.41 6.50
C GLU A 133 -2.57 6.07 6.58
N GLN A 134 -3.41 6.99 6.08
CA GLN A 134 -4.88 6.90 6.20
C GLN A 134 -5.58 6.20 5.04
N SER A 135 -4.99 6.11 3.84
CA SER A 135 -5.66 5.56 2.65
C SER A 135 -4.88 4.46 1.93
N ASN A 136 -3.59 4.31 2.25
CA ASN A 136 -2.67 3.39 1.57
C ASN A 136 -1.82 2.67 2.61
N THR A 137 -1.09 1.65 2.16
CA THR A 137 -0.04 1.04 2.96
C THR A 137 1.30 1.28 2.28
N SER A 138 2.24 1.89 3.00
CA SER A 138 3.59 2.13 2.49
C SER A 138 4.58 1.14 3.06
N VAL A 139 5.47 0.64 2.21
CA VAL A 139 6.60 -0.23 2.56
C VAL A 139 7.88 0.49 2.19
N VAL A 140 8.75 0.71 3.16
CA VAL A 140 10.10 1.23 2.94
C VAL A 140 11.05 0.05 2.76
N TYR A 141 11.94 0.12 1.78
CA TYR A 141 13.01 -0.86 1.55
C TYR A 141 14.36 -0.20 1.82
N GLY A 142 15.03 -0.65 2.88
CA GLY A 142 16.27 -0.02 3.36
C GLY A 142 16.06 1.48 3.65
N GLU A 143 16.91 2.30 3.06
CA GLU A 143 16.81 3.77 3.10
C GLU A 143 16.51 4.38 1.71
N ASP A 144 16.34 3.52 0.70
CA ASP A 144 16.41 3.96 -0.70
C ASP A 144 15.03 4.09 -1.34
N TYR A 145 14.09 3.20 -1.00
CA TYR A 145 12.81 3.12 -1.70
C TYR A 145 11.62 3.13 -0.75
N ILE A 146 10.53 3.72 -1.21
CA ILE A 146 9.21 3.62 -0.59
C ILE A 146 8.21 3.19 -1.66
N LEU A 147 7.51 2.09 -1.41
CA LEU A 147 6.42 1.58 -2.21
C LEU A 147 5.10 1.91 -1.53
N LYS A 148 4.27 2.67 -2.22
CA LYS A 148 2.90 2.98 -1.80
C LYS A 148 1.95 1.99 -2.47
N LEU A 149 1.36 1.09 -1.69
CA LEU A 149 0.30 0.19 -2.16
C LEU A 149 -1.06 0.85 -1.94
N PHE A 150 -1.78 1.12 -3.04
CA PHE A 150 -3.05 1.82 -2.98
C PHE A 150 -4.16 0.91 -2.48
N ARG A 151 -4.73 1.11 -1.28
CA ARG A 151 -5.71 0.14 -0.75
C ARG A 151 -7.08 0.25 -1.42
N ARG A 152 -7.55 1.47 -1.63
CA ARG A 152 -8.77 1.77 -2.38
C ARG A 152 -8.40 2.11 -3.82
N ILE A 153 -9.01 1.41 -4.77
CA ILE A 153 -8.69 1.53 -6.19
C ILE A 153 -9.75 2.32 -6.93
N GLN A 154 -9.29 3.24 -7.78
CA GLN A 154 -10.09 3.87 -8.82
C GLN A 154 -9.54 3.36 -10.16
N PRO A 155 -10.39 2.84 -11.06
CA PRO A 155 -9.95 2.42 -12.39
C PRO A 155 -9.19 3.54 -13.12
N GLY A 156 -8.13 3.17 -13.82
CA GLY A 156 -7.32 4.07 -14.63
C GLY A 156 -5.99 4.49 -13.99
N LEU A 157 -5.35 5.48 -14.62
CA LEU A 157 -4.07 6.02 -14.17
C LEU A 157 -4.24 6.77 -12.84
N ASN A 158 -3.44 6.41 -11.84
CA ASN A 158 -3.49 7.10 -10.55
C ASN A 158 -2.82 8.49 -10.66
N PRO A 159 -3.48 9.56 -10.16
CA PRO A 159 -2.93 10.92 -10.21
C PRO A 159 -1.56 11.08 -9.55
N ASP A 160 -1.26 10.30 -8.49
CA ASP A 160 0.05 10.33 -7.86
C ASP A 160 1.13 9.91 -8.86
N LEU A 161 0.90 8.86 -9.65
CA LEU A 161 1.84 8.43 -10.69
C LEU A 161 1.85 9.44 -11.85
N GLU A 162 0.69 9.84 -12.36
CA GLU A 162 0.59 10.75 -13.52
C GLU A 162 1.34 12.06 -13.29
N ILE A 163 1.03 12.73 -12.17
CA ILE A 163 1.55 14.06 -11.86
C ILE A 163 3.04 13.99 -11.50
N THR A 164 3.45 13.04 -10.64
CA THR A 164 4.86 12.93 -10.23
C THR A 164 5.76 12.54 -11.39
N ARG A 165 5.28 11.67 -12.29
CA ARG A 165 5.99 11.33 -13.51
C ARG A 165 6.14 12.53 -14.43
N ALA A 166 5.05 13.24 -14.75
CA ALA A 166 5.11 14.40 -15.64
C ALA A 166 6.03 15.50 -15.10
N LEU A 167 6.00 15.77 -13.79
CA LEU A 167 6.88 16.74 -13.14
C LEU A 167 8.35 16.30 -13.18
N ALA A 168 8.63 15.01 -12.97
CA ALA A 168 9.98 14.46 -13.07
C ALA A 168 10.53 14.50 -14.50
N GLU A 169 9.72 14.13 -15.50
CA GLU A 169 10.06 14.22 -16.93
C GLU A 169 10.32 15.69 -17.36
N GLY A 170 9.62 16.64 -16.74
CA GLY A 170 9.87 18.08 -16.90
C GLY A 170 11.11 18.61 -16.17
N GLY A 171 11.84 17.76 -15.44
CA GLY A 171 13.07 18.12 -14.72
C GLY A 171 12.84 18.83 -13.38
N SER A 172 11.65 18.72 -12.78
CA SER A 172 11.38 19.32 -11.47
C SER A 172 12.20 18.65 -10.37
N PRO A 173 13.00 19.39 -9.58
CA PRO A 173 13.73 18.84 -8.45
C PRO A 173 12.86 18.70 -7.18
N TYR A 174 11.60 19.13 -7.23
CA TYR A 174 10.71 19.21 -6.06
C TYR A 174 9.77 18.01 -5.90
N VAL A 175 9.97 16.96 -6.70
CA VAL A 175 9.20 15.71 -6.61
C VAL A 175 10.15 14.52 -6.53
N ALA A 176 9.74 13.49 -5.78
CA ALA A 176 10.41 12.20 -5.85
C ALA A 176 9.99 11.52 -7.16
N ALA A 177 10.92 11.40 -8.10
CA ALA A 177 10.66 10.73 -9.36
C ALA A 177 10.20 9.28 -9.14
N PRO A 178 9.17 8.80 -9.86
CA PRO A 178 8.79 7.39 -9.86
C PRO A 178 9.96 6.50 -10.30
N LEU A 179 10.28 5.52 -9.46
CA LEU A 179 11.28 4.47 -9.75
C LEU A 179 10.62 3.22 -10.35
N GLY A 180 9.30 3.09 -10.18
CA GLY A 180 8.51 2.00 -10.75
C GLY A 180 7.06 2.05 -10.30
N TRP A 181 6.24 1.18 -10.86
CA TRP A 181 4.84 1.03 -10.50
C TRP A 181 4.31 -0.36 -10.85
N VAL A 182 3.15 -0.68 -10.27
CA VAL A 182 2.41 -1.90 -10.55
C VAL A 182 1.09 -1.51 -11.20
N GLU A 183 0.77 -2.12 -12.32
CA GLU A 183 -0.50 -1.97 -13.01
C GLU A 183 -1.27 -3.28 -13.02
N GLY A 184 -2.59 -3.20 -12.85
CA GLY A 184 -3.52 -4.30 -13.02
C GLY A 184 -4.59 -4.00 -14.06
N GLN A 185 -5.37 -5.01 -14.42
CA GLN A 185 -6.58 -4.84 -15.24
C GLN A 185 -7.82 -4.79 -14.34
N VAL A 186 -8.52 -3.65 -14.36
CA VAL A 186 -9.76 -3.43 -13.61
C VAL A 186 -10.85 -3.04 -14.60
N GLY A 187 -11.90 -3.85 -14.73
CA GLY A 187 -12.96 -3.57 -15.71
C GLY A 187 -12.50 -3.46 -17.17
N GLY A 188 -11.32 -4.01 -17.52
CA GLY A 188 -10.70 -3.90 -18.84
C GLY A 188 -9.82 -2.66 -19.06
N GLU A 189 -9.60 -1.85 -18.02
CA GLU A 189 -8.73 -0.68 -18.03
C GLU A 189 -7.43 -0.94 -17.25
N ALA A 190 -6.30 -0.49 -17.79
CA ALA A 190 -5.03 -0.50 -17.06
C ALA A 190 -5.12 0.47 -15.87
N THR A 191 -4.86 -0.04 -14.68
CA THR A 191 -5.09 0.68 -13.44
C THR A 191 -3.87 0.62 -12.55
N THR A 192 -3.41 1.76 -12.06
CA THR A 192 -2.24 1.81 -11.15
C THR A 192 -2.61 1.28 -9.77
N LEU A 193 -1.88 0.27 -9.31
CA LEU A 193 -2.09 -0.42 -8.03
C LEU A 193 -1.00 -0.08 -6.99
N ALA A 194 0.22 0.22 -7.43
CA ALA A 194 1.26 0.68 -6.52
C ALA A 194 2.25 1.60 -7.23
N LEU A 195 2.91 2.44 -6.44
CA LEU A 195 3.91 3.41 -6.89
C LEU A 195 5.18 3.27 -6.04
N LEU A 196 6.32 3.04 -6.68
CA LEU A 196 7.64 3.00 -6.06
C LEU A 196 8.36 4.34 -6.32
N GLN A 197 8.89 4.94 -5.27
CA GLN A 197 9.66 6.20 -5.33
C GLN A 197 10.92 6.11 -4.47
N ALA A 198 11.85 7.03 -4.69
CA ALA A 198 12.98 7.22 -3.78
C ALA A 198 12.47 7.63 -2.39
N PHE A 199 12.97 6.95 -1.35
CA PHE A 199 12.65 7.28 0.03
C PHE A 199 13.57 8.39 0.54
N GLN A 200 12.98 9.48 1.02
CA GLN A 200 13.74 10.60 1.57
C GLN A 200 13.99 10.37 3.07
N HIS A 201 14.91 9.45 3.39
CA HIS A 201 15.10 8.94 4.76
C HIS A 201 15.49 10.00 5.81
N ASN A 202 16.16 11.07 5.38
CA ASN A 202 16.56 12.22 6.22
C ASN A 202 15.63 13.44 6.07
N SER A 203 14.43 13.26 5.51
CA SER A 203 13.46 14.36 5.39
C SER A 203 12.72 14.61 6.69
N THR A 204 12.29 15.86 6.88
CA THR A 204 11.41 16.26 7.98
C THR A 204 10.04 16.60 7.43
N GLU A 205 8.99 16.08 8.08
CA GLU A 205 7.62 16.45 7.73
C GLU A 205 7.37 17.94 8.03
N GLY A 206 6.88 18.69 7.03
CA GLY A 206 6.66 20.13 7.17
C GLY A 206 5.73 20.51 8.32
N TRP A 207 4.73 19.69 8.63
CA TRP A 207 3.85 19.91 9.79
C TRP A 207 4.58 19.76 11.12
N ALA A 208 5.44 18.74 11.26
CA ALA A 208 6.26 18.56 12.46
C ALA A 208 7.21 19.75 12.67
N MET A 209 7.82 20.24 11.59
CA MET A 209 8.68 21.43 11.63
C MET A 209 7.90 22.69 12.04
N ALA A 210 6.75 22.93 11.41
CA ALA A 210 5.91 24.09 11.73
C ALA A 210 5.39 24.05 13.18
N THR A 211 4.95 22.88 13.66
CA THR A 211 4.46 22.73 15.04
C THR A 211 5.56 22.81 16.08
N ALA A 212 6.81 22.45 15.74
CA ALA A 212 7.97 22.70 16.59
C ALA A 212 8.24 24.21 16.72
N SER A 213 8.34 24.94 15.59
CA SER A 213 8.53 26.40 15.58
C SER A 213 7.44 27.15 16.38
N VAL A 214 6.16 26.81 16.20
CA VAL A 214 5.07 27.41 16.98
C VAL A 214 5.16 27.09 18.46
N ARG A 215 5.63 25.89 18.83
CA ARG A 215 5.82 25.51 20.22
C ARG A 215 6.94 26.33 20.87
N ASP A 216 8.04 26.53 20.16
CA ASP A 216 9.17 27.32 20.64
C ASP A 216 8.76 28.78 20.87
N LEU A 217 7.99 29.37 19.95
CA LEU A 217 7.39 30.71 20.12
C LEU A 217 6.53 30.83 21.38
N PHE A 218 5.73 29.80 21.69
CA PHE A 218 4.87 29.82 22.89
C PHE A 218 5.64 29.52 24.18
N ALA A 219 6.81 28.91 24.10
CA ALA A 219 7.64 28.61 25.26
C ALA A 219 8.47 29.82 25.72
N GLU A 220 8.83 30.71 24.79
CA GLU A 220 9.65 31.90 25.06
C GLU A 220 8.86 33.19 24.75
N ALA A 221 8.33 33.82 25.81
CA ALA A 221 7.49 35.03 25.71
C ALA A 221 8.17 36.26 25.09
N ASP A 222 9.47 36.21 24.85
CA ASP A 222 10.30 37.28 24.30
C ASP A 222 10.76 37.03 22.85
N LEU A 223 10.40 35.90 22.23
CA LEU A 223 10.73 35.64 20.81
C LEU A 223 9.64 36.18 19.88
N HIS A 224 10.07 36.84 18.79
CA HIS A 224 9.19 37.22 17.69
C HIS A 224 9.11 36.12 16.62
N ALA A 225 8.07 36.12 15.80
CA ALA A 225 7.79 35.05 14.84
C ALA A 225 8.86 34.87 13.75
N ASP A 226 9.69 35.88 13.51
CA ASP A 226 10.86 35.86 12.62
C ASP A 226 12.14 35.32 13.30
N GLU A 227 12.10 35.06 14.60
CA GLU A 227 13.23 34.59 15.41
C GLU A 227 13.14 33.08 15.75
N VAL A 228 12.07 32.40 15.31
CA VAL A 228 11.79 30.98 15.55
C VAL A 228 11.50 30.21 14.27
N GLY A 229 12.53 29.57 13.72
CA GLY A 229 12.43 28.68 12.55
C GLY A 229 13.55 28.88 11.54
#